data_AF-M3GQQ4-F1
#
_entry.id   AF-M3GQQ4-F1
#
_cell.length_a   1.000
_cell.length_b   1.000
_cell.length_c   1.000
_cell.angle_alpha   90.00
_cell.angle_beta   90.00
_cell.angle_gamma   90.00
#
_symmetry.space_group_name_H-M   'P 1'
#
loop_
_entity.id
_entity.type
_entity.pdbx_description
1 polymer ?
#
loop_
_entity_poly.entity_id
_entity_poly.type
_entity_poly.pdbx_seq_one_letter_code
_entity_poly.pdbx_strand_id
1 'polypeptide(L)'
;MPDSEKRKNIIFILTGIIFTLVLLDKSTGSGFSISNEGFNFNNIGKLTPKPYSSSKENFNHKEIMDQAEEEILEELLQNGDIQTSTDSSNSIEEDLNEDVPVLEPPIFSMDSTNEPDFPIPSEKGELSLFFLKFYGKGSKSHSRLVKVLRLSKGGDRVKLILNSLIAGPVSQEKEKGILNSIPQSLRYDDNYRIEKGILKLSLSSDLEKEAGPEILKDRIDQLIYSLMENLPIQGVQLKINGKFVRSLGGEGLPLPSLLTKNPRKIVVF
;
A
#
# COMPACT_ATOMS: atom_id res chain seq x y z
N MET A 1 38.19 -13.24 42.83
CA MET A 1 38.36 -12.33 41.67
C MET A 1 36.99 -12.21 41.00
N PRO A 2 36.37 -11.02 40.87
CA PRO A 2 35.05 -10.91 40.27
C PRO A 2 35.16 -10.82 38.74
N ASP A 3 34.35 -11.63 38.07
CA ASP A 3 34.32 -11.92 36.64
C ASP A 3 34.28 -10.64 35.77
N SER A 4 35.28 -10.47 34.90
CA SER A 4 35.40 -9.34 33.97
C SER A 4 34.18 -9.19 33.04
N GLU A 5 33.45 -10.27 32.81
CA GLU A 5 32.25 -10.30 31.95
C GLU A 5 31.06 -9.60 32.60
N LYS A 6 30.88 -9.74 33.93
CA LYS A 6 29.82 -9.03 34.66
C LYS A 6 30.02 -7.53 34.61
N ARG A 7 31.26 -7.05 34.66
CA ARG A 7 31.58 -5.62 34.51
C ARG A 7 31.27 -5.10 33.10
N LYS A 8 31.59 -5.87 32.05
CA LYS A 8 31.27 -5.50 30.67
C LYS A 8 29.76 -5.41 30.44
N ASN A 9 28.99 -6.38 30.94
CA ASN A 9 27.53 -6.36 30.82
C ASN A 9 26.90 -5.17 31.57
N ILE A 10 27.42 -4.83 32.75
CA ILE A 10 26.98 -3.65 33.50
C ILE A 10 27.27 -2.35 32.73
N ILE A 11 28.46 -2.24 32.13
CA ILE A 11 28.83 -1.06 31.32
C ILE A 11 27.89 -0.93 30.11
N PHE A 12 27.59 -2.03 29.41
CA PHE A 12 26.66 -2.01 28.27
C PHE A 12 25.26 -1.57 28.68
N ILE A 13 24.73 -2.10 29.79
CA ILE A 13 23.42 -1.70 30.33
C ILE A 13 23.42 -0.21 30.70
N LEU A 14 24.47 0.27 31.36
CA LEU A 14 24.57 1.67 31.76
C LEU A 14 24.63 2.62 30.55
N THR A 15 25.39 2.26 29.51
CA THR A 15 25.46 3.03 28.26
C THR A 15 24.13 3.04 27.51
N GLY A 16 23.39 1.94 27.51
CA GLY A 16 22.05 1.85 26.90
C GLY A 16 21.05 2.76 27.61
N ILE A 17 21.04 2.77 28.95
CA ILE A 17 20.16 3.64 29.74
C ILE A 17 20.47 5.12 29.47
N ILE A 18 21.75 5.51 29.47
CA ILE A 18 22.15 6.90 29.16
C ILE A 18 21.71 7.30 27.75
N PHE A 19 21.90 6.44 26.75
CA PHE A 19 21.49 6.71 25.38
C PHE A 19 19.97 6.88 25.25
N THR A 20 19.18 6.05 25.94
CA THR A 20 17.71 6.20 25.97
C THR A 20 17.27 7.50 26.64
N LEU A 21 17.94 7.93 27.71
CA LEU A 21 17.66 9.21 28.37
C LEU A 21 17.99 10.42 27.48
N VAL A 22 19.09 10.35 26.72
CA VAL A 22 19.47 11.40 25.75
C VAL A 22 18.46 11.49 24.59
N LEU A 23 17.89 10.37 24.15
CA LEU A 23 16.84 10.36 23.13
C LEU A 23 15.51 10.92 23.66
N LEU A 24 15.18 10.63 24.93
CA LEU A 24 14.01 11.20 25.61
C LEU A 24 14.11 12.72 25.78
N ASP A 25 15.31 13.25 26.06
CA ASP A 25 15.56 14.70 26.17
C ASP A 25 15.28 15.41 24.83
N LYS A 26 15.77 14.85 23.71
CA LYS A 26 15.47 15.37 22.36
C LYS A 26 13.98 15.31 21.98
N SER A 27 13.22 14.37 22.54
CA SER A 27 11.82 14.14 22.17
C SER A 27 10.81 14.92 23.02
N THR A 28 11.16 15.29 24.25
CA THR A 28 10.17 15.80 25.22
C THR A 28 10.30 17.28 25.55
N GLY A 29 11.39 17.95 25.17
CA GLY A 29 11.58 19.38 25.43
C GLY A 29 11.52 19.75 26.93
N SER A 30 11.59 18.74 27.80
CA SER A 30 11.42 18.83 29.25
C SER A 30 12.78 18.60 29.90
N GLY A 31 13.51 19.69 30.17
CA GLY A 31 14.83 19.63 30.78
C GLY A 31 14.83 18.89 32.12
N PHE A 32 15.50 17.74 32.16
CA PHE A 32 15.84 17.06 33.41
C PHE A 32 17.00 17.81 34.09
N SER A 33 16.72 18.53 35.18
CA SER A 33 17.75 19.12 36.02
C SER A 33 18.36 18.08 36.95
N ILE A 34 19.43 17.44 36.49
CA ILE A 34 20.36 16.73 37.38
C ILE A 34 21.22 17.79 38.08
N SER A 35 20.93 18.03 39.36
CA SER A 35 21.85 18.73 40.25
C SER A 35 22.96 17.76 40.64
N ASN A 36 24.17 17.94 40.10
CA ASN A 36 25.33 18.39 40.88
C ASN A 36 26.59 18.48 39.99
N GLU A 37 27.29 19.60 40.15
CA GLU A 37 28.72 19.83 39.91
C GLU A 37 29.38 19.35 38.59
N GLY A 38 29.59 20.33 37.70
CA GLY A 38 30.94 20.57 37.17
C GLY A 38 31.27 20.09 35.77
N PHE A 39 30.49 20.43 34.73
CA PHE A 39 30.99 20.40 33.35
C PHE A 39 30.39 21.53 32.50
N ASN A 40 31.21 22.54 32.18
CA ASN A 40 30.89 23.61 31.23
C ASN A 40 31.19 23.14 29.80
N PHE A 41 30.17 23.09 28.94
CA PHE A 41 30.34 22.96 27.49
C PHE A 41 29.86 24.25 26.80
N ASN A 42 30.81 24.97 26.20
CA ASN A 42 30.52 26.14 25.37
C ASN A 42 29.92 25.69 24.03
N ASN A 43 28.71 26.17 23.75
CA ASN A 43 27.98 25.90 22.51
C ASN A 43 28.52 26.82 21.39
N ILE A 44 29.38 26.30 20.52
CA ILE A 44 29.87 26.97 19.29
C ILE A 44 29.02 26.45 18.12
N GLY A 45 28.25 27.34 17.49
CA GLY A 45 27.52 27.01 16.25
C GLY A 45 26.22 27.77 16.02
N LYS A 46 26.22 29.11 16.13
CA LYS A 46 25.16 29.93 15.53
C LYS A 46 25.45 30.10 14.04
N LEU A 47 24.76 29.35 13.18
CA LEU A 47 24.60 29.69 11.77
C LEU A 47 23.19 30.27 11.59
N THR A 48 23.12 31.60 11.65
CA THR A 48 21.98 32.37 11.14
C THR A 48 22.03 32.37 9.61
N PRO A 49 20.99 31.90 8.89
CA PRO A 49 20.92 32.12 7.47
C PRO A 49 20.66 33.60 7.17
N LYS A 50 21.45 34.17 6.27
CA LYS A 50 21.27 35.53 5.73
C LYS A 50 19.94 35.61 4.96
N PRO A 51 19.15 36.68 5.11
CA PRO A 51 18.06 36.94 4.18
C PRO A 51 18.65 37.41 2.84
N TYR A 52 18.18 36.81 1.75
CA TYR A 52 18.41 37.31 0.41
C TYR A 52 17.74 38.68 0.27
N SER A 53 18.50 39.70 -0.15
CA SER A 53 17.91 40.94 -0.63
C SER A 53 17.43 40.70 -2.06
N SER A 54 16.12 40.70 -2.27
CA SER A 54 15.53 41.07 -3.55
C SER A 54 14.82 42.41 -3.36
N SER A 55 15.11 43.30 -4.30
CA SER A 55 14.48 44.59 -4.52
C SER A 55 12.96 44.49 -4.43
N LYS A 56 12.37 45.36 -3.61
CA LYS A 56 10.95 45.68 -3.66
C LYS A 56 10.65 46.38 -4.98
N GLU A 57 10.07 45.66 -5.93
CA GLU A 57 9.08 46.21 -6.85
C GLU A 57 7.78 45.45 -6.60
N ASN A 58 6.72 46.19 -6.26
CA ASN A 58 5.40 45.64 -5.99
C ASN A 58 4.74 45.30 -7.34
N PHE A 59 4.94 44.10 -7.85
CA PHE A 59 4.14 43.59 -8.97
C PHE A 59 2.86 42.95 -8.45
N ASN A 60 1.74 43.32 -9.06
CA ASN A 60 0.43 42.74 -8.76
C ASN A 60 0.40 41.31 -9.32
N HIS A 61 -0.28 40.35 -8.66
CA HIS A 61 -0.29 38.93 -9.08
C HIS A 61 -0.70 38.73 -10.55
N LYS A 62 -1.46 39.68 -11.09
CA LYS A 62 -1.85 39.75 -12.49
C LYS A 62 -0.67 39.98 -13.46
N GLU A 63 0.25 40.89 -13.13
CA GLU A 63 1.41 41.18 -14.00
C GLU A 63 2.38 40.00 -14.07
N ILE A 64 2.47 39.19 -13.00
CA ILE A 64 3.29 37.98 -13.00
C ILE A 64 2.68 36.89 -13.89
N MET A 65 1.34 36.77 -13.94
CA MET A 65 0.69 35.87 -14.90
C MET A 65 0.84 36.38 -16.32
N ASP A 66 0.62 37.68 -16.54
CA ASP A 66 0.71 38.28 -17.87
C ASP A 66 2.13 38.10 -18.45
N GLN A 67 3.18 38.27 -17.63
CA GLN A 67 4.57 38.07 -18.06
C GLN A 67 4.93 36.60 -18.32
N ALA A 68 4.38 35.66 -17.53
CA ALA A 68 4.59 34.24 -17.77
C ALA A 68 3.84 33.75 -19.03
N GLU A 69 2.66 34.31 -19.32
CA GLU A 69 1.91 34.01 -20.54
C GLU A 69 2.62 34.53 -21.79
N GLU A 70 3.22 35.73 -21.73
CA GLU A 70 4.02 36.28 -22.83
C GLU A 70 5.27 35.45 -23.10
N GLU A 71 5.98 34.96 -22.07
CA GLU A 71 7.17 34.10 -22.23
C GLU A 71 6.82 32.75 -22.88
N ILE A 72 5.68 32.15 -22.49
CA ILE A 72 5.19 30.90 -23.09
C ILE A 72 4.75 31.12 -24.56
N LEU A 73 4.13 32.25 -24.86
CA LEU A 73 3.75 32.61 -26.24
C LEU A 73 4.97 32.85 -27.12
N GLU A 74 6.02 33.47 -26.57
CA GLU A 74 7.27 33.71 -27.28
C GLU A 74 8.00 32.39 -27.57
N GLU A 75 8.06 31.45 -26.61
CA GLU A 75 8.60 30.10 -26.84
C GLU A 75 7.79 29.28 -27.87
N LEU A 76 6.46 29.45 -27.92
CA LEU A 76 5.60 28.77 -28.89
C LEU A 76 5.76 29.34 -30.31
N LEU A 77 5.95 30.65 -30.43
CA LEU A 77 6.22 31.31 -31.72
C LEU A 77 7.62 30.98 -32.24
N GLN A 78 8.60 30.80 -31.35
CA GLN A 78 9.98 30.49 -31.74
C GLN A 78 10.20 29.02 -32.12
N ASN A 79 9.33 28.10 -31.64
CA ASN A 79 9.41 26.67 -31.94
C ASN A 79 8.32 26.17 -32.91
N GLY A 80 7.51 27.06 -33.47
CA GLY A 80 6.37 26.76 -34.33
C GLY A 80 6.66 26.66 -35.83
N ASP A 81 7.66 25.85 -36.23
CA ASP A 81 7.84 25.45 -37.63
C ASP A 81 7.65 23.93 -37.78
N ILE A 82 6.40 23.46 -37.67
CA ILE A 82 5.97 22.21 -38.29
C ILE A 82 4.61 22.47 -38.95
N GLN A 83 4.64 22.42 -40.28
CA GLN A 83 3.57 22.75 -41.20
C GLN A 83 2.31 21.88 -40.96
N THR A 84 1.20 22.53 -40.65
CA THR A 84 -0.14 21.98 -40.84
C THR A 84 -0.81 22.74 -41.98
N SER A 85 -0.99 22.10 -43.12
CA SER A 85 -1.92 22.55 -44.16
C SER A 85 -3.12 21.63 -44.20
N THR A 86 -4.27 22.20 -43.87
CA THR A 86 -5.63 21.70 -44.03
C THR A 86 -6.06 21.70 -45.51
N ASP A 87 -6.75 20.63 -45.95
CA ASP A 87 -8.14 20.64 -46.47
C ASP A 87 -8.42 19.65 -47.62
N SER A 88 -9.48 18.86 -47.38
CA SER A 88 -10.57 18.47 -48.29
C SER A 88 -10.37 17.55 -49.51
N SER A 89 -11.06 16.42 -49.41
CA SER A 89 -11.88 15.70 -50.40
C SER A 89 -11.26 14.89 -51.57
N ASN A 90 -11.61 13.60 -51.50
CA ASN A 90 -11.92 12.64 -52.56
C ASN A 90 -10.80 11.87 -53.30
N SER A 91 -11.13 10.59 -53.43
CA SER A 91 -10.66 9.56 -54.38
C SER A 91 -9.21 9.12 -54.25
N ILE A 92 -9.00 7.86 -53.88
CA ILE A 92 -8.54 6.79 -54.78
C ILE A 92 -8.42 5.48 -53.97
N GLU A 93 -8.94 4.42 -54.59
CA GLU A 93 -8.85 3.01 -54.21
C GLU A 93 -7.40 2.49 -54.31
N GLU A 94 -7.18 1.27 -53.80
CA GLU A 94 -5.94 0.47 -53.91
C GLU A 94 -4.75 0.99 -53.11
N ASP A 95 -3.95 0.20 -52.41
CA ASP A 95 -3.82 -1.22 -52.15
C ASP A 95 -2.70 -1.26 -51.08
N LEU A 96 -2.66 -2.32 -50.28
CA LEU A 96 -1.55 -2.85 -49.48
C LEU A 96 -2.07 -3.37 -48.14
N ASN A 97 -2.48 -4.62 -48.20
CA ASN A 97 -2.49 -5.54 -47.07
C ASN A 97 -1.14 -5.47 -46.32
N GLU A 98 -1.18 -5.07 -45.05
CA GLU A 98 -0.39 -5.72 -44.00
C GLU A 98 -1.27 -5.84 -42.74
N ASP A 99 -1.68 -7.08 -42.47
CA ASP A 99 -2.38 -7.49 -41.26
C ASP A 99 -1.53 -7.20 -40.02
N VAL A 100 -1.88 -6.13 -39.30
CA VAL A 100 -1.54 -6.00 -37.89
C VAL A 100 -2.84 -6.08 -37.11
N PRO A 101 -3.13 -7.17 -36.37
CA PRO A 101 -4.31 -7.21 -35.52
C PRO A 101 -4.14 -6.17 -34.41
N VAL A 102 -4.88 -5.07 -34.53
CA VAL A 102 -5.09 -4.12 -33.44
C VAL A 102 -5.86 -4.86 -32.37
N LEU A 103 -5.17 -5.30 -31.31
CA LEU A 103 -5.80 -5.77 -30.09
C LEU A 103 -6.49 -4.58 -29.44
N GLU A 104 -7.77 -4.39 -29.75
CA GLU A 104 -8.62 -3.45 -29.04
C GLU A 104 -8.57 -3.80 -27.54
N PRO A 105 -8.33 -2.82 -26.64
CA PRO A 105 -8.55 -3.05 -25.23
C PRO A 105 -10.02 -3.42 -25.04
N PRO A 106 -10.35 -4.42 -24.19
CA PRO A 106 -11.71 -4.88 -24.06
C PRO A 106 -12.63 -3.73 -23.64
N ILE A 107 -13.51 -3.32 -24.54
CA ILE A 107 -14.64 -2.44 -24.25
C ILE A 107 -15.57 -3.23 -23.35
N PHE A 108 -15.57 -2.92 -22.07
CA PHE A 108 -16.50 -3.51 -21.10
C PHE A 108 -17.89 -2.93 -21.35
N SER A 109 -18.64 -3.57 -22.24
CA SER A 109 -20.08 -3.38 -22.36
C SER A 109 -20.73 -3.77 -21.05
N MET A 110 -21.09 -2.79 -20.21
CA MET A 110 -22.05 -3.00 -19.13
C MET A 110 -23.44 -3.19 -19.74
N ASP A 111 -23.66 -4.34 -20.38
CA ASP A 111 -25.00 -4.73 -20.76
C ASP A 111 -25.71 -5.25 -19.50
N SER A 112 -26.79 -4.56 -19.16
CA SER A 112 -27.65 -4.91 -18.05
C SER A 112 -28.58 -6.02 -18.49
N THR A 113 -28.11 -7.25 -18.42
CA THR A 113 -28.96 -8.43 -18.46
C THR A 113 -28.73 -9.27 -17.20
N ASN A 114 -29.79 -9.90 -16.73
CA ASN A 114 -29.92 -10.53 -15.42
C ASN A 114 -28.90 -11.67 -15.22
N GLU A 115 -27.71 -11.34 -14.74
CA GLU A 115 -26.76 -12.31 -14.20
C GLU A 115 -27.30 -12.85 -12.87
N PRO A 116 -27.42 -14.18 -12.69
CA PRO A 116 -27.91 -14.77 -11.45
C PRO A 116 -26.96 -14.43 -10.30
N ASP A 117 -27.52 -14.15 -9.11
CA ASP A 117 -26.75 -14.10 -7.87
C ASP A 117 -25.99 -15.43 -7.74
N PHE A 118 -24.66 -15.41 -7.89
CA PHE A 118 -23.85 -16.61 -7.79
C PHE A 118 -23.83 -17.08 -6.34
N PRO A 119 -24.37 -18.27 -6.02
CA PRO A 119 -24.33 -18.79 -4.67
C PRO A 119 -22.88 -19.05 -4.26
N ILE A 120 -22.55 -18.78 -2.99
CA ILE A 120 -21.22 -19.03 -2.46
C ILE A 120 -20.94 -20.55 -2.52
N PRO A 121 -19.85 -20.99 -3.19
CA PRO A 121 -19.58 -22.41 -3.31
C PRO A 121 -19.42 -23.05 -1.93
N SER A 122 -20.11 -24.15 -1.70
CA SER A 122 -20.16 -24.83 -0.38
C SER A 122 -19.62 -26.27 -0.41
N GLU A 123 -19.07 -26.68 -1.55
CA GLU A 123 -18.56 -28.03 -1.75
C GLU A 123 -17.25 -28.28 -1.00
N LYS A 124 -17.03 -29.55 -0.65
CA LYS A 124 -15.74 -30.05 -0.15
C LYS A 124 -14.66 -29.81 -1.20
N GLY A 125 -13.44 -29.54 -0.75
CA GLY A 125 -12.33 -29.36 -1.68
C GLY A 125 -11.13 -28.67 -1.04
N GLU A 126 -10.17 -28.34 -1.90
CA GLU A 126 -8.99 -27.61 -1.52
C GLU A 126 -9.28 -26.11 -1.43
N LEU A 127 -8.70 -25.48 -0.41
CA LEU A 127 -8.75 -24.05 -0.17
C LEU A 127 -7.32 -23.49 -0.31
N SER A 128 -7.14 -22.65 -1.30
CA SER A 128 -5.89 -21.97 -1.62
C SER A 128 -5.75 -20.69 -0.81
N LEU A 129 -5.03 -20.73 0.29
CA LEU A 129 -4.74 -19.56 1.12
C LEU A 129 -3.40 -18.94 0.73
N PHE A 130 -3.32 -17.63 0.82
CA PHE A 130 -2.07 -16.91 0.63
C PHE A 130 -1.61 -16.33 1.96
N PHE A 131 -0.31 -16.45 2.22
CA PHE A 131 0.39 -15.87 3.36
C PHE A 131 1.63 -15.13 2.86
N LEU A 132 2.48 -14.65 3.76
CA LEU A 132 3.64 -13.86 3.39
C LEU A 132 4.94 -14.53 3.81
N LYS A 133 5.99 -14.26 3.04
CA LYS A 133 7.36 -14.53 3.43
C LYS A 133 8.23 -13.35 3.04
N PHE A 134 9.02 -12.87 4.00
CA PHE A 134 9.92 -11.74 3.80
C PHE A 134 11.29 -12.25 3.36
N TYR A 135 11.89 -11.52 2.43
CA TYR A 135 13.21 -11.77 1.90
C TYR A 135 14.01 -10.48 1.93
N GLY A 136 15.34 -10.59 1.96
CA GLY A 136 16.23 -9.44 2.11
C GLY A 136 16.43 -9.04 3.58
N LYS A 137 17.18 -7.96 3.81
CA LYS A 137 17.48 -7.42 5.14
C LYS A 137 17.49 -5.89 5.08
N GLY A 138 17.07 -5.25 6.16
CA GLY A 138 17.03 -3.79 6.28
C GLY A 138 16.18 -3.15 5.18
N SER A 139 16.72 -2.13 4.52
CA SER A 139 16.05 -1.38 3.45
C SER A 139 15.77 -2.17 2.17
N LYS A 140 16.34 -3.37 2.01
CA LYS A 140 16.07 -4.26 0.88
C LYS A 140 15.07 -5.36 1.22
N SER A 141 14.39 -5.25 2.35
CA SER A 141 13.34 -6.20 2.73
C SER A 141 12.17 -6.08 1.77
N HIS A 142 11.68 -7.21 1.27
CA HIS A 142 10.46 -7.26 0.48
C HIS A 142 9.64 -8.50 0.82
N SER A 143 8.32 -8.37 0.82
CA SER A 143 7.40 -9.49 1.03
C SER A 143 7.04 -10.18 -0.29
N ARG A 144 6.81 -11.49 -0.23
CA ARG A 144 6.22 -12.28 -1.32
C ARG A 144 5.03 -13.06 -0.79
N LEU A 145 4.03 -13.26 -1.65
CA LEU A 145 2.90 -14.13 -1.31
C LEU A 145 3.33 -15.60 -1.41
N VAL A 146 2.84 -16.41 -0.50
CA VAL A 146 3.07 -17.85 -0.43
C VAL A 146 1.73 -18.54 -0.50
N LYS A 147 1.51 -19.38 -1.52
CA LYS A 147 0.30 -20.19 -1.64
C LYS A 147 0.42 -21.43 -0.74
N VAL A 148 -0.64 -21.70 0.01
CA VAL A 148 -0.76 -22.79 0.97
C VAL A 148 -2.12 -23.44 0.80
N LEU A 149 -2.17 -24.77 0.77
CA LEU A 149 -3.41 -25.52 0.61
C LEU A 149 -3.98 -25.95 1.97
N ARG A 150 -5.30 -25.91 2.08
CA ARG A 150 -6.07 -26.45 3.21
C ARG A 150 -7.18 -27.34 2.67
N LEU A 151 -7.42 -28.48 3.33
CA LEU A 151 -8.56 -29.31 3.00
C LEU A 151 -9.80 -28.78 3.73
N SER A 152 -10.84 -28.44 2.97
CA SER A 152 -12.14 -28.02 3.49
C SER A 152 -13.13 -29.19 3.50
N LYS A 153 -13.86 -29.32 4.61
CA LYS A 153 -14.98 -30.27 4.76
C LYS A 153 -16.29 -29.79 4.13
N GLY A 154 -16.26 -28.67 3.40
CA GLY A 154 -17.44 -28.01 2.82
C GLY A 154 -18.03 -26.96 3.77
N GLY A 155 -19.05 -26.24 3.29
CA GLY A 155 -19.64 -25.08 3.96
C GLY A 155 -19.22 -23.75 3.34
N ASP A 156 -19.59 -22.65 3.99
CA ASP A 156 -19.37 -21.30 3.45
C ASP A 156 -17.89 -20.98 3.24
N ARG A 157 -17.47 -20.94 1.97
CA ARG A 157 -16.08 -20.67 1.60
C ARG A 157 -15.57 -19.32 2.07
N VAL A 158 -16.39 -18.27 2.08
CA VAL A 158 -15.94 -16.95 2.54
C VAL A 158 -15.57 -17.02 4.02
N LYS A 159 -16.42 -17.63 4.87
CA LYS A 159 -16.10 -17.81 6.31
C LYS A 159 -14.85 -18.65 6.49
N LEU A 160 -14.73 -19.75 5.75
CA LEU A 160 -13.58 -20.63 5.86
C LEU A 160 -12.28 -19.91 5.52
N ILE A 161 -12.26 -19.09 4.46
CA ILE A 161 -11.11 -18.27 4.08
C ILE A 161 -10.79 -17.26 5.17
N LEU A 162 -11.76 -16.43 5.56
CA LEU A 162 -11.54 -15.36 6.54
C LEU A 162 -11.09 -15.92 7.89
N ASN A 163 -11.73 -16.96 8.40
CA ASN A 163 -11.34 -17.60 9.65
C ASN A 163 -9.94 -18.22 9.57
N SER A 164 -9.59 -18.83 8.44
CA SER A 164 -8.25 -19.40 8.26
C SER A 164 -7.17 -18.31 8.20
N LEU A 165 -7.46 -17.18 7.56
CA LEU A 165 -6.56 -16.03 7.50
C LEU A 165 -6.40 -15.36 8.87
N ILE A 166 -7.48 -15.23 9.64
CA ILE A 166 -7.45 -14.70 11.01
C ILE A 166 -6.65 -15.63 11.94
N ALA A 167 -6.84 -16.94 11.83
CA ALA A 167 -6.06 -17.93 12.59
C ALA A 167 -4.57 -17.90 12.22
N GLY A 168 -4.27 -17.68 10.94
CA GLY A 168 -2.92 -17.58 10.41
C GLY A 168 -2.30 -18.92 9.99
N PRO A 169 -0.99 -18.94 9.67
CA PRO A 169 -0.28 -20.16 9.27
C PRO A 169 -0.17 -21.16 10.43
N VAL A 170 -0.04 -22.45 10.12
CA VAL A 170 0.17 -23.49 11.13
C VAL A 170 1.62 -23.56 11.58
N SER A 171 1.93 -24.22 12.71
CA SER A 171 3.29 -24.27 13.27
C SER A 171 4.36 -24.72 12.27
N GLN A 172 4.07 -25.75 11.47
CA GLN A 172 4.97 -26.27 10.42
C GLN A 172 5.29 -25.24 9.32
N GLU A 173 4.38 -24.31 9.06
CA GLU A 173 4.56 -23.23 8.08
C GLU A 173 5.32 -22.05 8.68
N LYS A 174 5.04 -21.73 9.95
CA LYS A 174 5.79 -20.73 10.70
C LYS A 174 7.28 -21.10 10.78
N GLU A 175 7.58 -22.38 10.98
CA GLU A 175 8.96 -22.91 10.94
C GLU A 175 9.65 -22.68 9.59
N LYS A 176 8.87 -22.64 8.49
CA LYS A 176 9.36 -22.30 7.13
C LYS A 176 9.46 -20.79 6.89
N GLY A 177 9.21 -19.96 7.89
CA GLY A 177 9.24 -18.50 7.81
C GLY A 177 8.02 -17.89 7.13
N ILE A 178 6.89 -18.62 7.10
CA ILE A 178 5.62 -18.09 6.60
C ILE A 178 4.94 -17.29 7.71
N LEU A 179 4.54 -16.07 7.40
CA LEU A 179 3.97 -15.09 8.33
C LEU A 179 2.57 -14.66 7.89
N ASN A 180 1.79 -14.19 8.85
CA ASN A 180 0.48 -13.60 8.63
C ASN A 180 0.58 -12.07 8.70
N SER A 181 0.02 -11.34 7.74
CA SER A 181 -0.17 -9.89 7.91
C SER A 181 -1.50 -9.55 8.56
N ILE A 182 -2.49 -10.43 8.47
CA ILE A 182 -3.83 -10.18 8.99
C ILE A 182 -3.84 -10.28 10.53
N PRO A 183 -4.37 -9.28 11.24
CA PRO A 183 -4.41 -9.30 12.69
C PRO A 183 -5.44 -10.31 13.21
N GLN A 184 -5.10 -11.01 14.29
CA GLN A 184 -6.00 -12.00 14.91
C GLN A 184 -7.27 -11.38 15.52
N SER A 185 -7.24 -10.06 15.80
CA SER A 185 -8.40 -9.31 16.28
C SER A 185 -9.38 -8.92 15.17
N LEU A 186 -9.03 -9.15 13.90
CA LEU A 186 -9.88 -8.80 12.76
C LEU A 186 -11.25 -9.48 12.90
N ARG A 187 -12.31 -8.68 12.72
CA ARG A 187 -13.69 -9.17 12.59
C ARG A 187 -14.24 -8.82 11.22
N TYR A 188 -15.29 -9.52 10.84
CA TYR A 188 -16.02 -9.29 9.61
C TYR A 188 -17.52 -9.44 9.85
N ASP A 189 -18.32 -8.76 9.04
CA ASP A 189 -19.78 -8.87 9.11
C ASP A 189 -20.25 -10.14 8.41
N ASP A 190 -21.17 -10.89 9.02
CA ASP A 190 -21.74 -12.12 8.43
C ASP A 190 -22.65 -11.87 7.21
N ASN A 191 -23.01 -10.61 6.93
CA ASN A 191 -23.93 -10.21 5.85
C ASN A 191 -23.23 -9.91 4.52
N TYR A 192 -22.10 -10.55 4.23
CA TYR A 192 -21.45 -10.44 2.92
C TYR A 192 -22.27 -11.16 1.85
N ARG A 193 -22.09 -10.73 0.60
CA ARG A 193 -22.78 -11.30 -0.56
C ARG A 193 -22.00 -11.06 -1.83
N ILE A 194 -22.18 -11.95 -2.80
CA ILE A 194 -21.61 -11.82 -4.13
C ILE A 194 -22.73 -11.31 -5.03
N GLU A 195 -22.58 -10.10 -5.55
CA GLU A 195 -23.51 -9.52 -6.53
C GLU A 195 -22.73 -9.22 -7.80
N LYS A 196 -23.21 -9.70 -8.97
CA LYS A 196 -22.58 -9.44 -10.27
C LYS A 196 -21.07 -9.77 -10.30
N GLY A 197 -20.68 -10.89 -9.68
CA GLY A 197 -19.27 -11.31 -9.58
C GLY A 197 -18.41 -10.48 -8.62
N ILE A 198 -19.00 -9.58 -7.83
CA ILE A 198 -18.28 -8.74 -6.86
C ILE A 198 -18.67 -9.16 -5.45
N LEU A 199 -17.69 -9.55 -4.65
CA LEU A 199 -17.90 -9.83 -3.23
C LEU A 199 -17.96 -8.52 -2.44
N LYS A 200 -19.12 -8.21 -1.85
CA LYS A 200 -19.29 -7.10 -0.91
C LYS A 200 -18.98 -7.59 0.50
N LEU A 201 -17.86 -7.11 1.05
CA LEU A 201 -17.35 -7.54 2.35
C LEU A 201 -17.11 -6.35 3.27
N SER A 202 -17.53 -6.46 4.52
CA SER A 202 -17.30 -5.45 5.56
C SER A 202 -16.42 -6.05 6.64
N LEU A 203 -15.31 -5.37 6.94
CA LEU A 203 -14.30 -5.76 7.92
C LEU A 203 -14.24 -4.73 9.05
N SER A 204 -13.75 -5.14 10.23
CA SER A 204 -13.52 -4.21 11.32
C SER A 204 -12.31 -3.30 11.04
N SER A 205 -12.25 -2.15 11.71
CA SER A 205 -11.08 -1.25 11.65
C SER A 205 -9.79 -1.87 12.21
N ASP A 206 -9.85 -3.07 12.80
CA ASP A 206 -8.65 -3.82 13.18
C ASP A 206 -7.74 -4.11 11.98
N LEU A 207 -8.29 -4.16 10.76
CA LEU A 207 -7.49 -4.30 9.53
C LEU A 207 -6.44 -3.20 9.38
N GLU A 208 -6.69 -2.02 9.95
CA GLU A 208 -5.85 -0.83 9.81
C GLU A 208 -4.85 -0.66 10.95
N LYS A 209 -5.09 -1.35 12.07
CA LYS A 209 -4.30 -1.16 13.29
C LYS A 209 -2.86 -1.64 13.11
N GLU A 210 -1.93 -0.86 13.65
CA GLU A 210 -0.50 -1.19 13.74
C GLU A 210 0.16 -1.51 12.39
N ALA A 211 -0.35 -0.91 11.31
CA ALA A 211 0.16 -1.16 9.97
C ALA A 211 0.44 0.16 9.24
N GLY A 212 1.70 0.36 8.87
CA GLY A 212 2.06 1.34 7.85
C GLY A 212 1.61 0.89 6.45
N PRO A 213 1.72 1.76 5.43
CA PRO A 213 1.25 1.52 4.07
C PRO A 213 1.74 0.20 3.45
N GLU A 214 2.98 -0.18 3.70
CA GLU A 214 3.56 -1.44 3.18
C GLU A 214 2.85 -2.67 3.75
N ILE A 215 2.61 -2.69 5.07
CA ILE A 215 1.92 -3.79 5.75
C ILE A 215 0.44 -3.81 5.37
N LEU A 216 -0.20 -2.65 5.19
CA LEU A 216 -1.57 -2.57 4.70
C LEU A 216 -1.70 -3.16 3.30
N LYS A 217 -0.75 -2.84 2.41
CA LYS A 217 -0.70 -3.43 1.06
C LYS A 217 -0.58 -4.95 1.14
N ASP A 218 0.27 -5.45 2.03
CA ASP A 218 0.44 -6.88 2.26
C ASP A 218 -0.82 -7.56 2.84
N ARG A 219 -1.57 -6.89 3.73
CA ARG A 219 -2.87 -7.37 4.26
C ARG A 219 -3.91 -7.49 3.15
N ILE A 220 -4.02 -6.45 2.32
CA ILE A 220 -4.97 -6.43 1.20
C ILE A 220 -4.60 -7.51 0.19
N ASP A 221 -3.33 -7.59 -0.22
CA ASP A 221 -2.91 -8.61 -1.18
C ASP A 221 -3.14 -10.03 -0.64
N GLN A 222 -2.82 -10.29 0.63
CA GLN A 222 -3.07 -11.59 1.27
C GLN A 222 -4.57 -11.97 1.25
N LEU A 223 -5.44 -11.01 1.60
CA LEU A 223 -6.90 -11.19 1.62
C LEU A 223 -7.47 -11.43 0.21
N ILE A 224 -7.15 -10.55 -0.73
CA ILE A 224 -7.74 -10.55 -2.07
C ILE A 224 -7.32 -11.78 -2.87
N TYR A 225 -6.04 -12.16 -2.81
CA TYR A 225 -5.58 -13.38 -3.47
C TYR A 225 -6.28 -14.63 -2.91
N SER A 226 -6.45 -14.71 -1.58
CA SER A 226 -7.12 -15.83 -0.95
C SER A 226 -8.62 -15.89 -1.29
N LEU A 227 -9.30 -14.76 -1.42
CA LEU A 227 -10.72 -14.75 -1.80
C LEU A 227 -10.91 -15.11 -3.28
N MET A 228 -10.20 -14.43 -4.17
CA MET A 228 -10.38 -14.58 -5.62
C MET A 228 -9.87 -15.90 -6.19
N GLU A 229 -8.97 -16.61 -5.50
CA GLU A 229 -8.55 -17.95 -5.92
C GLU A 229 -9.57 -19.04 -5.59
N ASN A 230 -10.41 -18.82 -4.58
CA ASN A 230 -11.34 -19.84 -4.06
C ASN A 230 -12.80 -19.58 -4.41
N LEU A 231 -13.11 -18.40 -4.97
CA LEU A 231 -14.45 -17.92 -5.26
C LEU A 231 -14.51 -17.46 -6.73
N PRO A 232 -15.64 -17.70 -7.43
CA PRO A 232 -15.85 -17.24 -8.81
C PRO A 232 -16.20 -15.75 -8.82
N ILE A 233 -15.28 -14.89 -8.37
CA ILE A 233 -15.46 -13.44 -8.27
C ILE A 233 -14.42 -12.70 -9.11
N GLN A 234 -14.84 -11.59 -9.68
CA GLN A 234 -14.00 -10.66 -10.44
C GLN A 234 -13.28 -9.67 -9.53
N GLY A 235 -13.81 -9.40 -8.35
CA GLY A 235 -13.20 -8.52 -7.36
C GLY A 235 -13.94 -8.47 -6.04
N VAL A 236 -13.38 -7.68 -5.11
CA VAL A 236 -13.91 -7.49 -3.76
C VAL A 236 -14.16 -6.01 -3.54
N GLN A 237 -15.38 -5.68 -3.15
CA GLN A 237 -15.75 -4.36 -2.69
C GLN A 237 -15.66 -4.34 -1.16
N LEU A 238 -14.63 -3.65 -0.65
CA LEU A 238 -14.32 -3.62 0.78
C LEU A 238 -14.99 -2.42 1.48
N LYS A 239 -15.55 -2.69 2.65
CA LYS A 239 -16.03 -1.70 3.62
C LYS A 239 -15.32 -1.88 4.95
N ILE A 240 -15.12 -0.79 5.67
CA ILE A 240 -14.62 -0.80 7.04
C ILE A 240 -15.75 -0.35 7.97
N ASN A 241 -16.12 -1.21 8.93
CA ASN A 241 -17.26 -0.99 9.83
C ASN A 241 -18.54 -0.57 9.07
N GLY A 242 -18.83 -1.25 7.96
CA GLY A 242 -20.01 -0.99 7.11
C GLY A 242 -19.90 0.23 6.18
N LYS A 243 -18.82 1.02 6.24
CA LYS A 243 -18.63 2.23 5.43
C LYS A 243 -17.62 2.02 4.31
N PHE A 244 -17.87 2.66 3.17
CA PHE A 244 -16.90 2.75 2.10
C PHE A 244 -15.74 3.66 2.50
N VAL A 245 -14.53 3.18 2.30
CA VAL A 245 -13.30 3.92 2.58
C VAL A 245 -12.51 4.11 1.29
N ARG A 246 -11.91 5.28 1.12
CA ARG A 246 -11.04 5.60 -0.03
C ARG A 246 -9.56 5.43 0.31
N SER A 247 -9.24 5.27 1.59
CA SER A 247 -7.90 5.02 2.09
C SER A 247 -7.96 4.18 3.36
N LEU A 248 -6.87 3.46 3.67
CA LEU A 248 -6.67 2.73 4.91
C LEU A 248 -5.52 3.29 5.73
N GLY A 249 -5.66 3.24 7.05
CA GLY A 249 -4.61 3.59 8.01
C GLY A 249 -4.36 5.10 8.12
N GLY A 250 -3.57 5.47 9.13
CA GLY A 250 -3.28 6.88 9.44
C GLY A 250 -2.46 7.60 8.37
N GLU A 251 -1.56 6.88 7.69
CA GLU A 251 -0.72 7.41 6.60
C GLU A 251 -1.43 7.39 5.23
N GLY A 252 -2.60 6.74 5.13
CA GLY A 252 -3.48 6.80 3.96
C GLY A 252 -3.03 5.98 2.76
N LEU A 253 -3.08 4.65 2.85
CA LEU A 253 -2.96 3.78 1.67
C LEU A 253 -4.24 3.96 0.80
N PRO A 254 -4.16 4.52 -0.43
CA PRO A 254 -5.34 4.70 -1.26
C PRO A 254 -5.93 3.35 -1.66
N LEU A 255 -7.26 3.25 -1.60
CA LEU A 255 -8.00 2.07 -2.04
C LEU A 255 -8.86 2.39 -3.26
N PRO A 256 -8.79 1.58 -4.32
CA PRO A 256 -9.79 1.63 -5.38
C PRO A 256 -11.14 1.15 -4.84
N SER A 257 -12.22 1.56 -5.51
CA SER A 257 -13.59 1.16 -5.18
C SER A 257 -13.83 -0.35 -5.33
N LEU A 258 -13.03 -1.01 -6.18
CA LEU A 258 -13.03 -2.44 -6.41
C LEU A 258 -11.60 -2.97 -6.30
N LEU A 259 -11.38 -3.94 -5.42
CA LEU A 259 -10.10 -4.59 -5.21
C LEU A 259 -9.99 -5.85 -6.07
N THR A 260 -8.88 -5.95 -6.81
CA THR A 260 -8.54 -7.09 -7.65
C THR A 260 -7.12 -7.56 -7.35
N LYS A 261 -6.70 -8.70 -7.91
CA LYS A 261 -5.33 -9.21 -7.74
C LYS A 261 -4.33 -8.21 -8.34
N ASN A 262 -3.53 -7.57 -7.49
CA ASN A 262 -2.40 -6.74 -7.93
C ASN A 262 -1.19 -7.63 -8.24
N PRO A 263 -0.54 -7.53 -9.42
CA PRO A 263 0.60 -8.38 -9.79
C PRO A 263 1.65 -8.51 -8.67
N ARG A 264 1.76 -9.72 -8.12
CA ARG A 264 2.69 -10.11 -7.06
C ARG A 264 3.45 -11.37 -7.47
N LYS A 265 4.69 -11.48 -6.99
CA LYS A 265 5.44 -12.75 -7.05
C LYS A 265 4.85 -13.73 -6.03
N ILE A 266 4.39 -14.87 -6.53
CA ILE A 266 3.81 -15.96 -5.74
C ILE A 266 4.85 -17.06 -5.62
N VAL A 267 5.06 -17.54 -4.40
CA VAL A 267 5.85 -18.72 -4.08
C VAL A 267 4.88 -19.87 -3.83
N VAL A 268 5.12 -21.01 -4.50
CA VAL A 268 4.36 -22.25 -4.32
C VAL A 268 5.30 -23.28 -3.71
N PHE A 269 4.80 -24.06 -2.77
CA PHE A 269 5.52 -25.16 -2.12
C PHE A 269 5.01 -26.51 -2.61
#